data_AF-A0A853EFU7-F1
#
_entry.id   AF-A0A853EFU7-F1
#
_cell.length_a   1.000
_cell.length_b   1.000
_cell.length_c   1.000
_cell.angle_alpha   90.00
_cell.angle_beta   90.00
_cell.angle_gamma   90.00
#
_symmetry.space_group_name_H-M   'P 1'
#
loop_
_entity.id
_entity.type
_entity.pdbx_description
1 polymer ?
#
loop_
_entity_poly.entity_id
_entity_poly.type
_entity_poly.pdbx_seq_one_letter_code
_entity_poly.pdbx_strand_id
1 'polypeptide(L)'
;MAPTMVLDKALDLLQRPGLTGRVRTRGWSWDADGAGQDWQIHDTAPAGRAGLMALPTVDGQWAVPTSFATTPPRRPLTGTGLQDVMRRAYTFRDQGGTDLRWNGQRPGPGLSIAPVHSSQDKPYPVSCSHFIGMVTAGWEYASTTYIADANTRTGWYVPYGQPIGPGQKLIIWQAWLSARFFFTAGDMWATDGTDIARGDLLYFCQHDPETTWERAKRGELTAYFANVYHTALYVGDATVLQSATPTSPTGVYEAPLTGDLASSLALAARPRWAPPQDTALSIWLDDHETPI
;
A
#
# COMPACT_ATOMS: atom_id res chain seq x y z
N MET A 1 23.84 5.59 18.60
CA MET A 1 25.00 5.35 17.70
C MET A 1 24.61 5.75 16.29
N ALA A 2 25.50 6.43 15.56
CA ALA A 2 25.28 6.86 14.17
C ALA A 2 25.42 5.67 13.19
N PRO A 3 24.81 5.71 11.98
CA PRO A 3 25.01 4.68 10.97
C PRO A 3 26.48 4.62 10.52
N THR A 4 26.97 3.41 10.21
CA THR A 4 28.33 3.18 9.71
C THR A 4 28.46 3.52 8.23
N MET A 5 27.34 3.57 7.49
CA MET A 5 27.29 3.96 6.08
C MET A 5 25.98 4.66 5.75
N VAL A 6 26.02 5.64 4.83
CA VAL A 6 24.83 6.28 4.26
C VAL A 6 24.80 6.06 2.75
N LEU A 7 23.69 5.51 2.26
CA LEU A 7 23.38 5.28 0.85
C LEU A 7 22.27 6.24 0.41
N ASP A 8 22.08 6.40 -0.90
CA ASP A 8 21.06 7.30 -1.42
C ASP A 8 19.67 6.67 -1.32
N LYS A 9 19.53 5.41 -1.72
CA LYS A 9 18.24 4.74 -1.88
C LYS A 9 18.29 3.26 -1.50
N ALA A 10 17.13 2.64 -1.30
CA ALA A 10 17.03 1.23 -0.91
C ALA A 10 17.62 0.28 -1.96
N LEU A 11 17.55 0.65 -3.24
CA LEU A 11 18.18 -0.11 -4.33
C LEU A 11 19.68 -0.32 -4.12
N ASP A 12 20.37 0.67 -3.53
CA ASP A 12 21.82 0.61 -3.31
C ASP A 12 22.20 -0.53 -2.34
N LEU A 13 21.28 -0.98 -1.47
CA LEU A 13 21.50 -2.13 -0.57
C LEU A 13 21.67 -3.45 -1.33
N LEU A 14 20.99 -3.58 -2.49
CA LEU A 14 21.06 -4.76 -3.35
C LEU A 14 22.35 -4.82 -4.18
N GLN A 15 23.05 -3.69 -4.32
CA GLN A 15 24.11 -3.50 -5.31
C GLN A 15 25.48 -3.18 -4.71
N ARG A 16 25.52 -2.56 -3.52
CA ARG A 16 26.76 -2.12 -2.87
C ARG A 16 27.42 -3.30 -2.13
N PRO A 17 28.69 -3.63 -2.42
CA PRO A 17 29.44 -4.60 -1.63
C PRO A 17 30.00 -3.99 -0.34
N GLY A 18 30.34 -4.85 0.61
CA GLY A 18 30.99 -4.52 1.88
C GLY A 18 30.04 -3.88 2.91
N LEU A 19 28.73 -4.12 2.80
CA LEU A 19 27.76 -3.59 3.76
C LEU A 19 27.90 -4.33 5.08
N THR A 20 28.10 -3.60 6.18
CA THR A 20 28.20 -4.18 7.53
C THR A 20 27.59 -3.26 8.57
N GLY A 21 27.13 -3.82 9.68
CA GLY A 21 26.58 -3.04 10.79
C GLY A 21 25.29 -2.30 10.43
N ARG A 22 25.24 -1.00 10.74
CA ARG A 22 24.05 -0.16 10.52
C ARG A 22 24.20 0.71 9.29
N VAL A 23 23.32 0.54 8.31
CA VAL A 23 23.29 1.33 7.09
C VAL A 23 22.06 2.25 7.12
N ARG A 24 22.19 3.48 6.63
CA ARG A 24 21.05 4.38 6.43
C ARG A 24 20.89 4.69 4.95
N THR A 25 19.67 4.68 4.44
CA THR A 25 19.34 5.23 3.12
C THR A 25 18.73 6.63 3.30
N ARG A 26 19.08 7.58 2.43
CA ARG A 26 18.49 8.94 2.45
C ARG A 26 17.03 8.94 2.03
N GLY A 27 16.69 8.10 1.05
CA GLY A 27 15.31 7.77 0.68
C GLY A 27 15.12 6.29 0.33
N TRP A 28 14.02 5.98 -0.34
CA TRP A 28 13.71 4.63 -0.80
C TRP A 28 13.96 4.45 -2.31
N SER A 29 13.42 5.33 -3.17
CA SER A 29 13.67 5.30 -4.63
C SER A 29 14.66 6.37 -5.09
N TRP A 30 14.71 7.51 -4.40
CA TRP A 30 15.74 8.54 -4.55
C TRP A 30 16.01 9.21 -3.20
N ASP A 31 17.13 9.91 -3.09
CA ASP A 31 17.71 10.40 -1.83
C ASP A 31 16.86 11.41 -1.03
N ALA A 32 15.92 12.10 -1.66
CA ALA A 32 15.06 13.10 -1.03
C ALA A 32 13.57 12.72 -1.01
N ASP A 33 13.22 11.45 -1.18
CA ASP A 33 11.82 11.00 -1.25
C ASP A 33 11.10 10.92 0.12
N GLY A 34 11.79 11.28 1.21
CA GLY A 34 11.27 11.25 2.57
C GLY A 34 11.13 9.85 3.19
N ALA A 35 11.37 8.79 2.44
CA ALA A 35 11.21 7.40 2.84
C ALA A 35 12.55 6.71 3.19
N GLY A 36 13.52 7.50 3.66
CA GLY A 36 14.81 7.00 4.11
C GLY A 36 14.68 6.07 5.32
N GLN A 37 15.48 5.02 5.36
CA GLN A 37 15.39 3.98 6.38
C GLN A 37 16.78 3.66 6.98
N ASP A 38 16.79 3.39 8.27
CA ASP A 38 17.85 2.66 8.98
C ASP A 38 17.69 1.16 8.79
N TRP A 39 18.81 0.50 8.49
CA TRP A 39 18.93 -0.91 8.21
C TRP A 39 19.99 -1.55 9.09
N GLN A 40 19.75 -2.78 9.51
CA GLN A 40 20.76 -3.62 10.16
C GLN A 40 21.16 -4.73 9.19
N ILE A 41 22.47 -4.91 8.99
CA ILE A 41 23.00 -6.02 8.19
C ILE A 41 23.16 -7.27 9.04
N HIS A 42 22.69 -8.40 8.54
CA HIS A 42 22.76 -9.73 9.14
C HIS A 42 23.35 -10.74 8.15
N ASP A 43 24.16 -11.68 8.64
CA ASP A 43 24.76 -12.71 7.78
C ASP A 43 23.75 -13.75 7.29
N THR A 44 22.62 -13.89 7.99
CA THR A 44 21.55 -14.83 7.66
C THR A 44 20.21 -14.11 7.61
N ALA A 45 19.32 -14.55 6.72
CA ALA A 45 17.95 -14.04 6.65
C ALA A 45 17.27 -14.22 8.01
N PRO A 46 16.74 -13.15 8.64
CA PRO A 46 15.98 -13.32 9.87
C PRO A 46 14.72 -14.15 9.62
N ALA A 47 14.30 -14.91 10.61
CA ALA A 47 13.00 -15.56 10.58
C ALA A 47 11.85 -14.54 10.81
N GLY A 48 10.65 -14.91 10.38
CA GLY A 48 9.43 -14.13 10.62
C GLY A 48 9.40 -12.79 9.88
N ARG A 49 8.65 -11.83 10.43
CA ARG A 49 8.29 -10.57 9.77
C ARG A 49 9.48 -9.72 9.36
N ALA A 50 10.53 -9.68 10.19
CA ALA A 50 11.75 -8.97 9.86
C ALA A 50 12.40 -9.52 8.58
N GLY A 51 12.38 -10.85 8.40
CA GLY A 51 12.85 -11.52 7.19
C GLY A 51 12.00 -11.21 5.96
N LEU A 52 10.68 -11.12 6.12
CA LEU A 52 9.77 -10.77 5.03
C LEU A 52 10.07 -9.38 4.45
N MET A 53 10.47 -8.43 5.29
CA MET A 53 10.82 -7.06 4.88
C MET A 53 12.29 -6.87 4.48
N ALA A 54 13.13 -7.89 4.67
CA ALA A 54 14.57 -7.79 4.45
C ALA A 54 14.92 -7.79 2.95
N LEU A 55 16.01 -7.11 2.60
CA LEU A 55 16.58 -7.10 1.25
C LEU A 55 17.90 -7.87 1.23
N PRO A 56 18.14 -8.74 0.23
CA PRO A 56 19.42 -9.43 0.10
C PRO A 56 20.51 -8.46 -0.35
N THR A 57 21.68 -8.50 0.26
CA THR A 57 22.84 -7.75 -0.24
C THR A 57 23.55 -8.52 -1.36
N VAL A 58 24.42 -7.85 -2.10
CA VAL A 58 25.25 -8.50 -3.13
C VAL A 58 26.23 -9.52 -2.55
N ASP A 59 26.59 -9.37 -1.27
CA ASP A 59 27.52 -10.26 -0.56
C ASP A 59 26.83 -11.48 0.08
N GLY A 60 25.53 -11.69 -0.18
CA GLY A 60 24.76 -12.80 0.37
C GLY A 60 24.27 -12.58 1.81
N GLN A 61 24.41 -11.37 2.34
CA GLN A 61 23.87 -10.94 3.63
C GLN A 61 22.45 -10.37 3.46
N TRP A 62 21.87 -9.88 4.56
CA TRP A 62 20.50 -9.40 4.64
C TRP A 62 20.42 -8.03 5.31
N ALA A 63 19.88 -7.05 4.60
CA ALA A 63 19.55 -5.74 5.13
C ALA A 63 18.12 -5.73 5.67
N VAL A 64 17.97 -5.57 6.98
CA VAL A 64 16.69 -5.61 7.69
C VAL A 64 16.29 -4.19 8.10
N PRO A 65 15.10 -3.71 7.71
CA PRO A 65 14.68 -2.36 8.05
C PRO A 65 14.34 -2.26 9.55
N THR A 66 14.78 -1.18 10.19
CA THR A 66 14.63 -0.93 11.63
C THR A 66 13.93 0.40 11.95
N SER A 67 13.38 1.06 10.94
CA SER A 67 12.78 2.41 11.07
C SER A 67 11.30 2.43 11.42
N PHE A 68 10.63 1.28 11.40
CA PHE A 68 9.21 1.20 11.72
C PHE A 68 8.99 1.39 13.22
N ALA A 69 7.98 2.19 13.56
CA ALA A 69 7.47 2.20 14.94
C ALA A 69 7.00 0.79 15.32
N THR A 70 7.01 0.47 16.61
CA THR A 70 6.55 -0.84 17.13
C THR A 70 5.19 -0.76 17.82
N THR A 71 4.54 0.40 17.77
CA THR A 71 3.22 0.65 18.34
C THR A 71 2.44 1.60 17.44
N PRO A 72 1.09 1.54 17.42
CA PRO A 72 0.29 2.43 16.60
C PRO A 72 0.54 3.89 16.98
N PRO A 73 0.78 4.79 16.00
CA PRO A 73 1.17 6.17 16.29
C PRO A 73 -0.01 7.05 16.78
N ARG A 74 -1.25 6.55 16.69
CA ARG A 74 -2.49 7.32 16.89
C ARG A 74 -3.61 6.48 17.49
N ARG A 75 -4.64 7.13 18.04
CA ARG A 75 -5.87 6.46 18.46
C ARG A 75 -6.69 5.97 17.26
N PRO A 76 -7.41 4.83 17.38
CA PRO A 76 -8.30 4.34 16.33
C PRO A 76 -9.37 5.36 15.91
N LEU A 77 -9.80 5.26 14.66
CA LEU A 77 -11.00 5.95 14.18
C LEU A 77 -12.23 5.39 14.89
N THR A 78 -13.18 6.25 15.26
CA THR A 78 -14.41 5.84 15.95
C THR A 78 -15.62 6.62 15.42
N GLY A 79 -16.83 6.23 15.87
CA GLY A 79 -18.06 6.96 15.58
C GLY A 79 -18.41 7.02 14.09
N THR A 80 -18.90 8.18 13.65
CA THR A 80 -19.42 8.41 12.29
C THR A 80 -18.38 8.20 11.20
N GLY A 81 -17.13 8.58 11.44
CA GLY A 81 -16.05 8.33 10.48
C GLY A 81 -15.80 6.85 10.24
N LEU A 82 -15.77 6.05 11.31
CA LEU A 82 -15.59 4.60 11.17
C LEU A 82 -16.78 3.95 10.45
N GLN A 83 -18.00 4.35 10.82
CA GLN A 83 -19.22 3.86 10.18
C GLN A 83 -19.23 4.17 8.68
N ASP A 84 -18.84 5.37 8.29
CA ASP A 84 -18.76 5.78 6.88
C ASP A 84 -17.72 4.95 6.10
N VAL A 85 -16.47 4.87 6.58
CA VAL A 85 -15.40 4.11 5.91
C VAL A 85 -15.82 2.66 5.69
N MET A 86 -16.39 2.04 6.72
CA MET A 86 -16.85 0.65 6.64
C MET A 86 -17.99 0.52 5.62
N ARG A 87 -19.04 1.34 5.74
CA ARG A 87 -20.19 1.33 4.82
C ARG A 87 -19.74 1.42 3.37
N ARG A 88 -18.88 2.39 3.05
CA ARG A 88 -18.39 2.59 1.67
C ARG A 88 -17.52 1.44 1.19
N ALA A 89 -16.62 0.93 2.03
CA ALA A 89 -15.79 -0.21 1.67
C ALA A 89 -16.64 -1.43 1.29
N TYR A 90 -17.72 -1.71 2.03
CA TYR A 90 -18.65 -2.80 1.72
C TYR A 90 -19.41 -2.63 0.40
N THR A 91 -19.65 -1.40 -0.07
CA THR A 91 -20.33 -1.20 -1.37
C THR A 91 -19.60 -1.85 -2.55
N PHE A 92 -18.25 -1.92 -2.51
CA PHE A 92 -17.47 -2.59 -3.55
C PHE A 92 -17.70 -4.11 -3.57
N ARG A 93 -17.98 -4.72 -2.41
CA ARG A 93 -18.39 -6.13 -2.32
C ARG A 93 -19.85 -6.28 -2.74
N ASP A 94 -20.74 -5.51 -2.14
CA ASP A 94 -22.18 -5.78 -2.19
C ASP A 94 -22.82 -5.31 -3.50
N GLN A 95 -22.43 -4.13 -3.99
CA GLN A 95 -22.91 -3.57 -5.26
C GLN A 95 -22.00 -3.96 -6.43
N GLY A 96 -20.68 -3.95 -6.19
CA GLY A 96 -19.70 -4.38 -7.18
C GLY A 96 -19.77 -5.88 -7.48
N GLY A 97 -20.11 -6.71 -6.48
CA GLY A 97 -20.45 -8.12 -6.65
C GLY A 97 -19.54 -8.88 -7.61
N THR A 98 -20.15 -9.57 -8.57
CA THR A 98 -19.45 -10.29 -9.64
C THR A 98 -19.00 -9.40 -10.80
N ASP A 99 -19.47 -8.14 -10.84
CA ASP A 99 -19.07 -7.17 -11.85
C ASP A 99 -17.64 -6.68 -11.61
N LEU A 100 -17.14 -6.74 -10.37
CA LEU A 100 -15.73 -6.55 -10.07
C LEU A 100 -14.98 -7.87 -10.12
N ARG A 101 -13.81 -7.88 -10.78
CA ARG A 101 -12.87 -9.00 -10.80
C ARG A 101 -11.45 -8.52 -10.58
N TRP A 102 -10.67 -9.33 -9.88
CA TRP A 102 -9.27 -9.01 -9.68
C TRP A 102 -8.54 -8.93 -11.01
N ASN A 103 -7.90 -7.79 -11.30
CA ASN A 103 -7.08 -7.59 -12.49
C ASN A 103 -6.13 -6.40 -12.28
N GLY A 104 -4.86 -6.69 -12.00
CA GLY A 104 -3.83 -5.66 -11.84
C GLY A 104 -3.28 -5.07 -13.14
N GLN A 105 -3.76 -5.49 -14.31
CA GLN A 105 -3.25 -5.04 -15.62
C GLN A 105 -4.14 -3.99 -16.28
N ARG A 106 -5.45 -3.97 -15.97
CA ARG A 106 -6.39 -3.00 -16.53
C ARG A 106 -6.60 -1.84 -15.54
N PRO A 107 -6.64 -0.58 -16.02
CA PRO A 107 -6.89 0.56 -15.15
C PRO A 107 -8.34 0.56 -14.66
N GLY A 108 -8.54 0.86 -13.39
CA GLY A 108 -9.87 1.11 -12.82
C GLY A 108 -10.11 2.60 -12.54
N PRO A 109 -11.13 2.94 -11.73
CA PRO A 109 -11.43 4.32 -11.37
C PRO A 109 -10.24 5.08 -10.80
N GLY A 110 -10.03 6.30 -11.27
CA GLY A 110 -8.85 7.12 -10.94
C GLY A 110 -7.56 6.72 -11.64
N LEU A 111 -7.57 5.70 -12.50
CA LEU A 111 -6.37 5.20 -13.19
C LEU A 111 -6.52 5.22 -14.71
N SER A 112 -7.65 5.74 -15.19
CA SER A 112 -8.02 5.88 -16.58
C SER A 112 -8.46 7.32 -16.83
N ILE A 113 -8.12 7.85 -18.00
CA ILE A 113 -8.53 9.19 -18.46
C ILE A 113 -10.04 9.21 -18.75
N ALA A 114 -10.56 8.15 -19.36
CA ALA A 114 -11.99 7.99 -19.62
C ALA A 114 -12.68 7.19 -18.49
N PRO A 115 -13.99 7.41 -18.25
CA PRO A 115 -14.74 6.58 -17.33
C PRO A 115 -14.61 5.09 -17.66
N VAL A 116 -14.46 4.25 -16.63
CA VAL A 116 -14.21 2.82 -16.85
C VAL A 116 -15.41 2.17 -17.55
N HIS A 117 -16.63 2.54 -17.18
CA HIS A 117 -17.84 2.01 -17.79
C HIS A 117 -18.04 2.41 -19.26
N SER A 118 -17.39 3.49 -19.73
CA SER A 118 -17.51 3.95 -21.12
C SER A 118 -16.39 3.41 -22.02
N SER A 119 -15.29 2.93 -21.44
CA SER A 119 -14.10 2.48 -22.15
C SER A 119 -13.83 0.97 -22.03
N GLN A 120 -14.53 0.29 -21.12
CA GLN A 120 -14.31 -1.12 -20.82
C GLN A 120 -15.63 -1.87 -20.60
N ASP A 121 -15.65 -3.14 -20.96
CA ASP A 121 -16.78 -4.04 -20.66
C ASP A 121 -16.62 -4.70 -19.28
N LYS A 122 -17.77 -5.07 -18.70
CA LYS A 122 -17.85 -5.90 -17.49
C LYS A 122 -17.31 -7.32 -17.76
N PRO A 123 -16.69 -7.98 -16.77
CA PRO A 123 -16.39 -7.46 -15.43
C PRO A 123 -15.24 -6.44 -15.44
N TYR A 124 -15.35 -5.46 -14.55
CA TYR A 124 -14.39 -4.37 -14.35
C TYR A 124 -13.22 -4.80 -13.46
N PRO A 125 -12.02 -4.20 -13.67
CA PRO A 125 -10.82 -4.57 -12.96
C PRO A 125 -10.76 -3.93 -11.56
N VAL A 126 -10.28 -4.67 -10.57
CA VAL A 126 -9.90 -4.14 -9.25
C VAL A 126 -8.64 -4.87 -8.77
N SER A 127 -7.79 -4.23 -7.98
CA SER A 127 -6.66 -4.86 -7.28
C SER A 127 -6.71 -4.49 -5.79
N CYS A 128 -5.86 -5.10 -4.96
CA CYS A 128 -5.80 -4.82 -3.52
C CYS A 128 -5.54 -3.34 -3.22
N SER A 129 -4.44 -2.81 -3.75
CA SER A 129 -4.05 -1.41 -3.62
C SER A 129 -5.09 -0.47 -4.22
N HIS A 130 -5.68 -0.84 -5.35
CA HIS A 130 -6.69 -0.02 -6.00
C HIS A 130 -7.98 0.05 -5.18
N PHE A 131 -8.46 -1.08 -4.67
CA PHE A 131 -9.57 -1.11 -3.72
C PHE A 131 -9.31 -0.22 -2.50
N ILE A 132 -8.16 -0.38 -1.84
CA ILE A 132 -7.79 0.45 -0.69
C ILE A 132 -7.70 1.91 -1.07
N GLY A 133 -7.14 2.22 -2.24
CA GLY A 133 -7.05 3.56 -2.78
C GLY A 133 -8.40 4.24 -3.01
N MET A 134 -9.39 3.49 -3.50
CA MET A 134 -10.76 4.01 -3.65
C MET A 134 -11.41 4.27 -2.27
N VAL A 135 -11.20 3.37 -1.30
CA VAL A 135 -11.72 3.55 0.07
C VAL A 135 -11.11 4.78 0.73
N THR A 136 -9.79 4.97 0.62
CA THR A 136 -9.07 6.12 1.19
C THR A 136 -9.30 7.41 0.42
N ALA A 137 -9.66 7.36 -0.86
CA ALA A 137 -10.15 8.52 -1.60
C ALA A 137 -11.52 9.04 -1.10
N GLY A 138 -12.22 8.23 -0.30
CA GLY A 138 -13.55 8.58 0.19
C GLY A 138 -14.66 8.22 -0.80
N TRP A 139 -14.39 7.27 -1.70
CA TRP A 139 -15.36 6.80 -2.69
C TRP A 139 -16.17 5.61 -2.18
N GLU A 140 -17.30 5.38 -2.83
CA GLU A 140 -18.10 4.16 -2.77
C GLU A 140 -18.37 3.68 -4.19
N TYR A 141 -18.77 2.42 -4.37
CA TYR A 141 -18.86 1.81 -5.70
C TYR A 141 -19.65 2.65 -6.72
N ALA A 142 -20.85 3.11 -6.35
CA ALA A 142 -21.72 3.92 -7.20
C ALA A 142 -21.17 5.32 -7.50
N SER A 143 -20.24 5.83 -6.68
CA SER A 143 -19.59 7.14 -6.90
C SER A 143 -18.29 7.02 -7.69
N THR A 144 -17.99 5.86 -8.27
CA THR A 144 -16.80 5.66 -9.11
C THR A 144 -17.16 5.54 -10.59
N THR A 145 -16.15 5.68 -11.44
CA THR A 145 -16.31 5.50 -12.89
C THR A 145 -16.55 4.06 -13.35
N TYR A 146 -16.75 3.11 -12.42
CA TYR A 146 -17.42 1.86 -12.78
C TYR A 146 -18.90 2.07 -13.10
N ILE A 147 -19.53 3.15 -12.61
CA ILE A 147 -20.97 3.41 -12.74
C ILE A 147 -21.26 4.84 -13.22
N ALA A 148 -20.53 5.84 -12.69
CA ALA A 148 -20.75 7.25 -12.98
C ALA A 148 -19.76 7.81 -14.02
N ASP A 149 -20.10 8.92 -14.66
CA ASP A 149 -19.21 9.57 -15.63
C ASP A 149 -18.00 10.26 -14.98
N ALA A 150 -18.02 10.44 -13.66
CA ALA A 150 -16.93 11.00 -12.87
C ALA A 150 -16.85 10.27 -11.52
N ASN A 151 -15.69 10.30 -10.89
CA ASN A 151 -15.55 9.83 -9.54
C ASN A 151 -16.05 10.91 -8.57
N THR A 152 -16.53 10.56 -7.40
CA THR A 152 -16.97 11.57 -6.43
C THR A 152 -16.66 11.09 -5.02
N ARG A 153 -16.06 11.99 -4.24
CA ARG A 153 -15.87 11.77 -2.80
C ARG A 153 -17.22 11.93 -2.10
N THR A 154 -17.68 10.86 -1.48
CA THR A 154 -18.96 10.83 -0.76
C THR A 154 -18.78 10.68 0.75
N GLY A 155 -17.56 10.47 1.23
CA GLY A 155 -17.30 10.27 2.66
C GLY A 155 -15.89 10.64 3.13
N TRP A 156 -15.53 10.11 4.29
CA TRP A 156 -14.24 10.35 4.94
C TRP A 156 -13.09 9.87 4.07
N TYR A 157 -12.01 10.64 4.04
CA TYR A 157 -10.89 10.38 3.13
C TYR A 157 -9.55 10.59 3.79
N VAL A 158 -8.48 10.15 3.13
CA VAL A 158 -7.09 10.39 3.53
C VAL A 158 -6.53 11.53 2.67
N PRO A 159 -6.12 12.66 3.26
CA PRO A 159 -5.49 13.74 2.51
C PRO A 159 -4.06 13.32 2.12
N TYR A 160 -3.88 12.91 0.87
CA TYR A 160 -2.58 12.50 0.34
C TYR A 160 -1.59 13.64 0.13
N GLY A 161 -2.06 14.90 0.13
CA GLY A 161 -1.21 16.06 -0.13
C GLY A 161 -0.78 16.18 -1.60
N GLN A 162 0.21 17.02 -1.85
CA GLN A 162 0.83 17.17 -3.17
C GLN A 162 1.71 15.96 -3.50
N PRO A 163 1.85 15.56 -4.78
CA PRO A 163 2.80 14.53 -5.20
C PRO A 163 4.23 14.85 -4.69
N ILE A 164 4.93 13.85 -4.15
CA ILE A 164 6.25 14.02 -3.52
C ILE A 164 7.40 13.95 -4.56
N GLY A 165 7.09 13.99 -5.86
CA GLY A 165 8.10 14.12 -6.90
C GLY A 165 7.61 13.82 -8.33
N PRO A 166 8.48 14.03 -9.33
CA PRO A 166 8.17 13.79 -10.74
C PRO A 166 7.82 12.31 -10.98
N GLY A 167 6.74 12.05 -11.72
CA GLY A 167 6.37 10.68 -12.12
C GLY A 167 5.90 9.76 -10.98
N GLN A 168 5.61 10.28 -9.77
CA GLN A 168 4.98 9.48 -8.72
C GLN A 168 3.52 9.19 -9.07
N LYS A 169 3.35 8.13 -9.86
CA LYS A 169 2.07 7.49 -10.14
C LYS A 169 1.46 7.02 -8.83
N LEU A 170 0.40 7.70 -8.43
CA LEU A 170 -0.75 7.22 -7.67
C LEU A 170 -0.48 6.17 -6.59
N ILE A 171 -0.50 6.64 -5.34
CA ILE A 171 -0.50 5.86 -4.11
C ILE A 171 -1.56 4.73 -4.15
N ILE A 172 -2.63 4.94 -4.93
CA ILE A 172 -3.73 3.99 -5.12
C ILE A 172 -3.40 2.79 -6.04
N TRP A 173 -2.30 2.79 -6.80
CA TRP A 173 -2.03 1.71 -7.76
C TRP A 173 -1.24 0.54 -7.19
N GLN A 174 -0.26 0.77 -6.31
CA GLN A 174 0.62 -0.28 -5.80
C GLN A 174 0.66 -0.34 -4.28
N ALA A 175 0.60 -1.56 -3.73
CA ALA A 175 0.51 -1.75 -2.28
C ALA A 175 1.74 -1.20 -1.56
N TRP A 176 2.93 -1.36 -2.13
CA TRP A 176 4.17 -0.81 -1.58
C TRP A 176 4.26 0.72 -1.68
N LEU A 177 3.66 1.35 -2.70
CA LEU A 177 3.55 2.82 -2.77
C LEU A 177 2.61 3.36 -1.69
N SER A 178 1.49 2.66 -1.47
CA SER A 178 0.57 2.91 -0.36
C SER A 178 1.28 2.80 0.99
N ALA A 179 2.03 1.72 1.22
CA ALA A 179 2.82 1.53 2.44
C ALA A 179 3.84 2.66 2.65
N ARG A 180 4.61 3.01 1.60
CA ARG A 180 5.56 4.13 1.64
C ARG A 180 4.88 5.42 2.07
N PHE A 181 3.72 5.76 1.51
CA PHE A 181 3.00 6.98 1.88
C PHE A 181 2.74 7.02 3.39
N PHE A 182 2.14 5.98 3.96
CA PHE A 182 1.83 5.96 5.40
C PHE A 182 3.08 5.91 6.28
N PHE A 183 4.17 5.30 5.81
CA PHE A 183 5.47 5.40 6.47
C PHE A 183 5.95 6.85 6.53
N THR A 184 5.96 7.56 5.40
CA THR A 184 6.39 8.97 5.34
C THR A 184 5.48 9.92 6.12
N ALA A 185 4.19 9.60 6.24
CA ALA A 185 3.23 10.34 7.04
C ALA A 185 3.39 10.10 8.55
N GLY A 186 4.20 9.11 8.96
CA GLY A 186 4.36 8.69 10.36
C GLY A 186 3.13 7.97 10.90
N ASP A 187 2.36 7.31 10.03
CA ASP A 187 1.10 6.65 10.35
C ASP A 187 1.19 5.11 10.27
N MET A 188 2.39 4.56 10.03
CA MET A 188 2.67 3.12 9.88
C MET A 188 3.56 2.59 11.02
N TRP A 189 3.34 1.33 11.40
CA TRP A 189 4.13 0.60 12.39
C TRP A 189 4.26 -0.89 12.02
N ALA A 190 5.28 -1.55 12.57
CA ALA A 190 5.43 -2.99 12.51
C ALA A 190 4.48 -3.65 13.52
N THR A 191 3.73 -4.64 13.05
CA THR A 191 2.64 -5.27 13.82
C THR A 191 2.70 -6.79 13.73
N ASP A 192 2.17 -7.45 14.75
CA ASP A 192 1.82 -8.86 14.74
C ASP A 192 0.32 -9.15 14.63
N GLY A 193 -0.49 -8.10 14.50
CA GLY A 193 -1.95 -8.15 14.50
C GLY A 193 -2.59 -8.02 15.87
N THR A 194 -1.84 -7.84 16.96
CA THR A 194 -2.42 -7.68 18.31
C THR A 194 -2.82 -6.24 18.65
N ASP A 195 -2.27 -5.26 17.93
CA ASP A 195 -2.44 -3.83 18.18
C ASP A 195 -3.24 -3.09 17.09
N ILE A 196 -3.82 -3.85 16.16
CA ILE A 196 -4.67 -3.35 15.07
C ILE A 196 -6.10 -3.10 15.55
N ALA A 197 -6.76 -2.13 14.93
CA ALA A 197 -8.13 -1.76 15.19
C ALA A 197 -8.91 -1.61 13.89
N ARG A 198 -10.23 -1.83 13.96
CA ARG A 198 -11.12 -1.68 12.80
C ARG A 198 -10.89 -0.34 12.11
N GLY A 199 -10.69 -0.36 10.79
CA GLY A 199 -10.33 0.82 9.99
C GLY A 199 -8.84 0.99 9.72
N ASP A 200 -7.98 0.18 10.34
CA ASP A 200 -6.56 0.12 9.98
C ASP A 200 -6.37 -0.56 8.61
N LEU A 201 -5.32 -0.15 7.90
CA LEU A 201 -4.86 -0.77 6.68
C LEU A 201 -3.75 -1.75 7.02
N LEU A 202 -3.88 -2.99 6.57
CA LEU A 202 -2.91 -4.04 6.78
C LEU A 202 -2.04 -4.20 5.53
N TYR A 203 -0.75 -4.45 5.74
CA TYR A 203 0.23 -4.62 4.68
C TYR A 203 0.99 -5.92 4.89
N PHE A 204 0.95 -6.73 3.83
CA PHE A 204 1.52 -8.06 3.82
C PHE A 204 2.82 -8.02 3.04
N CYS A 205 3.86 -8.59 3.64
CA CYS A 205 5.20 -8.63 3.10
C CYS A 205 5.53 -10.06 2.70
N GLN A 206 6.30 -10.21 1.63
CA GLN A 206 6.82 -11.51 1.23
C GLN A 206 8.24 -11.37 0.74
N HIS A 207 8.98 -12.46 0.84
CA HIS A 207 10.31 -12.54 0.29
C HIS A 207 10.25 -12.50 -1.25
N ASP A 208 11.07 -11.66 -1.88
CA ASP A 208 11.13 -11.45 -3.34
C ASP A 208 9.74 -11.30 -4.02
N PRO A 209 8.99 -10.24 -3.68
CA PRO A 209 7.66 -10.07 -4.23
C PRO A 209 7.71 -9.97 -5.76
N GLU A 210 6.90 -10.79 -6.42
CA GLU A 210 6.81 -10.88 -7.89
C GLU A 210 8.15 -11.24 -8.59
N THR A 211 9.07 -11.88 -7.86
CA THR A 211 10.40 -12.30 -8.40
C THR A 211 11.16 -11.12 -9.01
N THR A 212 11.20 -10.01 -8.27
CA THR A 212 11.68 -8.71 -8.75
C THR A 212 13.14 -8.44 -8.40
N TRP A 213 13.73 -9.15 -7.44
CA TRP A 213 15.05 -8.81 -6.93
C TRP A 213 16.16 -8.88 -7.96
N GLU A 214 16.17 -9.87 -8.85
CA GLU A 214 17.20 -9.95 -9.90
C GLU A 214 17.10 -8.79 -10.88
N ARG A 215 15.88 -8.34 -11.19
CA ARG A 215 15.66 -7.14 -12.02
C ARG A 215 16.08 -5.88 -11.28
N ALA A 216 15.77 -5.78 -9.99
CA ALA A 216 16.19 -4.67 -9.14
C ALA A 216 17.72 -4.60 -9.00
N LYS A 217 18.41 -5.72 -8.77
CA LYS A 217 19.88 -5.79 -8.75
C LYS A 217 20.50 -5.27 -10.04
N ARG A 218 19.90 -5.54 -11.20
CA ARG A 218 20.32 -5.01 -12.51
C ARG A 218 19.90 -3.56 -12.77
N GLY A 219 19.16 -2.93 -11.85
CA GLY A 219 18.68 -1.55 -11.99
C GLY A 219 17.49 -1.39 -12.94
N GLU A 220 16.82 -2.48 -13.34
CA GLU A 220 15.66 -2.45 -14.23
C GLU A 220 14.37 -2.05 -13.51
N LEU A 221 14.33 -2.20 -12.18
CA LEU A 221 13.21 -1.87 -11.30
C LEU A 221 13.72 -1.28 -9.98
N THR A 222 12.86 -0.53 -9.28
CA THR A 222 13.10 -0.19 -7.87
C THR A 222 12.69 -1.36 -6.97
N ALA A 223 13.39 -1.54 -5.85
CA ALA A 223 13.05 -2.53 -4.82
C ALA A 223 11.73 -2.17 -4.14
N TYR A 224 10.82 -3.14 -3.91
CA TYR A 224 9.53 -2.87 -3.28
C TYR A 224 9.71 -2.31 -1.86
N PHE A 225 8.95 -1.27 -1.49
CA PHE A 225 9.01 -0.70 -0.15
C PHE A 225 8.64 -1.77 0.90
N ALA A 226 9.62 -2.14 1.74
CA ALA A 226 9.52 -3.20 2.73
C ALA A 226 9.00 -4.55 2.19
N ASN A 227 9.22 -4.82 0.90
CA ASN A 227 8.68 -5.98 0.18
C ASN A 227 7.16 -6.19 0.34
N VAL A 228 6.40 -5.09 0.49
CA VAL A 228 4.94 -5.14 0.56
C VAL A 228 4.37 -5.60 -0.79
N TYR A 229 3.63 -6.71 -0.80
CA TYR A 229 3.02 -7.26 -2.01
C TYR A 229 1.49 -7.11 -2.03
N HIS A 230 0.87 -6.97 -0.86
CA HIS A 230 -0.59 -6.95 -0.74
C HIS A 230 -1.03 -6.01 0.39
N THR A 231 -2.27 -5.51 0.29
CA THR A 231 -2.87 -4.67 1.31
C THR A 231 -4.37 -4.95 1.45
N ALA A 232 -4.91 -4.76 2.65
CA ALA A 232 -6.32 -5.00 2.97
C ALA A 232 -6.82 -4.04 4.05
N LEU A 233 -8.14 -3.87 4.15
CA LEU A 233 -8.79 -3.09 5.21
C LEU A 233 -9.17 -4.04 6.35
N TYR A 234 -8.72 -3.76 7.58
CA TYR A 234 -9.15 -4.52 8.74
C TYR A 234 -10.57 -4.09 9.16
N VAL A 235 -11.52 -5.03 9.13
CA VAL A 235 -12.94 -4.76 9.43
C VAL A 235 -13.37 -5.19 10.83
N GLY A 236 -12.45 -5.74 11.62
CA GLY A 236 -12.70 -6.26 12.97
C GLY A 236 -12.76 -7.78 13.00
N ASP A 237 -12.83 -8.35 14.21
CA ASP A 237 -13.05 -9.79 14.44
C ASP A 237 -12.16 -10.71 13.61
N ALA A 238 -10.84 -10.40 13.57
CA ALA A 238 -9.85 -11.12 12.77
C ALA A 238 -10.26 -11.27 11.29
N THR A 239 -10.95 -10.28 10.72
CA THR A 239 -11.45 -10.29 9.35
C THR A 239 -10.95 -9.06 8.59
N VAL A 240 -10.61 -9.26 7.33
CA VAL A 240 -10.24 -8.19 6.39
C VAL A 240 -11.19 -8.15 5.21
N LEU A 241 -11.34 -6.96 4.62
CA LEU A 241 -11.95 -6.77 3.31
C LEU A 241 -10.83 -6.50 2.29
N GLN A 242 -10.82 -7.28 1.21
CA GLN A 242 -9.69 -7.29 0.26
C GLN A 242 -10.08 -7.66 -1.17
N SER A 243 -9.13 -7.43 -2.08
CA SER A 243 -9.12 -7.93 -3.46
C SER A 243 -7.78 -8.61 -3.72
N ALA A 244 -7.70 -9.95 -3.70
CA ALA A 244 -6.40 -10.62 -3.58
C ALA A 244 -5.87 -11.27 -4.85
N THR A 245 -6.71 -12.00 -5.59
CA THR A 245 -6.24 -12.87 -6.68
C THR A 245 -7.29 -13.03 -7.80
N PRO A 246 -6.89 -13.44 -9.03
CA PRO A 246 -7.84 -13.77 -10.10
C PRO A 246 -8.87 -14.84 -9.73
N THR A 247 -8.55 -15.71 -8.76
CA THR A 247 -9.39 -16.82 -8.31
C THR A 247 -10.28 -16.46 -7.11
N SER A 248 -10.25 -15.19 -6.67
CA SER A 248 -11.10 -14.70 -5.60
C SER A 248 -12.60 -14.82 -5.97
N PRO A 249 -13.49 -15.07 -5.00
CA PRO A 249 -14.92 -15.34 -5.27
C PRO A 249 -15.60 -14.18 -6.01
N THR A 250 -15.26 -12.95 -5.62
CA THR A 250 -15.64 -11.67 -6.22
C THR A 250 -14.42 -10.75 -6.27
N GLY A 251 -14.56 -9.58 -6.91
CA GLY A 251 -13.48 -8.60 -6.95
C GLY A 251 -13.11 -8.06 -5.57
N VAL A 252 -14.08 -7.89 -4.67
CA VAL A 252 -13.86 -7.53 -3.26
C VAL A 252 -14.64 -8.48 -2.36
N TYR A 253 -14.00 -9.02 -1.33
CA TYR A 253 -14.58 -10.02 -0.44
C TYR A 253 -13.95 -9.99 0.96
N GLU A 254 -14.67 -10.54 1.92
CA GLU A 254 -14.17 -10.75 3.27
C GLU A 254 -13.33 -12.00 3.35
N ALA A 255 -12.23 -11.93 4.10
CA ALA A 255 -11.42 -13.10 4.42
C ALA A 255 -10.99 -13.08 5.88
N PRO A 256 -10.89 -14.26 6.52
CA PRO A 256 -10.30 -14.36 7.84
C PRO A 256 -8.79 -14.06 7.77
N LEU A 257 -8.30 -13.24 8.69
CA LEU A 257 -6.90 -12.96 8.95
C LEU A 257 -6.27 -14.17 9.67
N THR A 258 -6.06 -15.24 8.92
CA THR A 258 -5.54 -16.53 9.40
C THR A 258 -4.58 -17.15 8.39
N GLY A 259 -3.88 -18.22 8.78
CA GLY A 259 -3.00 -18.98 7.89
C GLY A 259 -1.96 -18.11 7.20
N ASP A 260 -1.80 -18.28 5.88
CA ASP A 260 -0.81 -17.58 5.07
C ASP A 260 -0.97 -16.06 5.12
N LEU A 261 -2.22 -15.57 5.16
CA LEU A 261 -2.50 -14.15 5.23
C LEU A 261 -2.00 -13.56 6.56
N ALA A 262 -2.29 -14.21 7.69
CA ALA A 262 -1.76 -13.77 8.99
C ALA A 262 -0.24 -13.92 9.08
N SER A 263 0.34 -14.96 8.47
CA SER A 263 1.78 -15.22 8.52
C SER A 263 2.62 -14.17 7.78
N SER A 264 2.03 -13.52 6.78
CA SER A 264 2.68 -12.48 5.97
C SER A 264 2.38 -11.05 6.44
N LEU A 265 1.51 -10.86 7.44
CA LEU A 265 1.28 -9.57 8.05
C LEU A 265 2.54 -9.09 8.78
N ALA A 266 3.08 -7.96 8.33
CA ALA A 266 4.27 -7.34 8.93
C ALA A 266 4.05 -5.88 9.33
N LEU A 267 3.15 -5.18 8.66
CA LEU A 267 2.97 -3.74 8.80
C LEU A 267 1.47 -3.41 8.87
N ALA A 268 1.14 -2.38 9.65
CA ALA A 268 -0.17 -1.76 9.63
C ALA A 268 -0.02 -0.24 9.54
N ALA A 269 -1.03 0.41 8.96
CA ALA A 269 -1.17 1.85 8.96
C ALA A 269 -2.51 2.27 9.52
N ARG A 270 -2.52 3.42 10.20
CA ARG A 270 -3.71 4.03 10.79
C ARG A 270 -3.91 5.39 10.14
N PRO A 271 -4.71 5.44 9.06
CA PRO A 271 -4.82 6.66 8.27
C PRO A 271 -5.37 7.84 9.08
N ARG A 272 -4.92 9.04 8.74
CA ARG A 272 -5.52 10.30 9.20
C ARG A 272 -6.75 10.62 8.38
N TRP A 273 -7.87 10.05 8.79
CA TRP A 273 -9.16 10.31 8.17
C TRP A 273 -9.61 11.75 8.40
N ALA A 274 -9.95 12.44 7.33
CA ALA A 274 -10.57 13.75 7.31
C ALA A 274 -12.06 13.61 6.97
N PRO A 275 -12.94 14.43 7.59
CA PRO A 275 -14.34 14.47 7.21
C PRO A 275 -14.49 14.90 5.74
N PRO A 276 -15.58 14.52 5.06
CA PRO A 276 -15.82 14.96 3.70
C PRO A 276 -15.87 16.49 3.65
N GLN A 277 -15.04 17.08 2.78
CA GLN A 277 -15.09 18.48 2.39
C GLN A 277 -15.46 18.52 0.91
N ASP A 278 -16.20 19.54 0.47
CA ASP A 278 -16.47 19.81 -0.94
C ASP A 278 -15.18 20.23 -1.64
N THR A 279 -14.36 19.26 -1.98
CA THR A 279 -13.25 19.41 -2.91
C THR A 279 -13.34 18.24 -3.89
N ALA A 280 -13.48 18.54 -5.17
CA ALA A 280 -13.14 17.57 -6.20
C ALA A 280 -11.70 17.15 -5.91
N LEU A 281 -11.48 15.85 -5.74
CA LEU A 281 -10.12 15.38 -5.70
C LEU A 281 -9.53 15.53 -7.09
N SER A 282 -8.22 15.63 -7.13
CA SER A 282 -7.48 15.50 -8.36
C SER A 282 -6.45 14.42 -8.19
N ILE A 283 -6.52 13.45 -9.10
CA ILE A 283 -5.51 12.43 -9.23
C ILE A 283 -4.61 12.87 -10.38
N TRP A 284 -3.31 12.97 -10.14
CA TRP A 284 -2.36 13.34 -11.19
C TRP A 284 -1.92 12.09 -11.96
N LEU A 285 -2.35 12.00 -13.22
CA LEU A 285 -1.97 10.96 -14.18
C LEU A 285 -1.11 11.58 -15.28
N ASP A 286 0.18 11.23 -15.34
CA ASP A 286 1.11 11.68 -16.38
C ASP A 286 1.07 13.22 -16.61
N ASP A 287 1.25 13.99 -15.52
CA ASP A 287 1.19 15.47 -15.48
C ASP A 287 -0.19 16.08 -15.82
N HIS A 288 -1.21 15.25 -16.03
CA HIS A 288 -2.60 15.68 -16.12
C HIS A 288 -3.29 15.53 -14.78
N GLU A 289 -3.77 16.65 -14.27
CA GLU A 289 -4.77 16.65 -13.22
C GLU A 289 -6.03 15.98 -13.78
N THR A 290 -6.24 14.72 -13.45
CA THR A 290 -7.48 14.02 -13.78
C THR A 290 -8.48 14.39 -12.70
N PRO A 291 -9.56 15.13 -13.05
CA PRO A 291 -10.63 15.35 -12.11
C PRO A 291 -11.17 13.99 -11.66
N ILE A 292 -11.27 13.83 -10.33
CA ILE A 292 -12.15 12.82 -9.72
C ILE A 292 -13.56 13.28 -10.00
#